data_AF-A0A2G4EVZ0-F1
#
_entry.id   AF-A0A2G4EVZ0-F1
#
_cell.length_a   1.000
_cell.length_b   1.000
_cell.length_c   1.000
_cell.angle_alpha   90.00
_cell.angle_beta   90.00
_cell.angle_gamma   90.00
#
_symmetry.space_group_name_H-M   'P 1'
#
loop_
_entity.id
_entity.type
_entity.pdbx_description
1 polymer ?
#
loop_
_entity_poly.entity_id
_entity_poly.type
_entity_poly.pdbx_seq_one_letter_code
_entity_poly.pdbx_strand_id
1 'polypeptide(L)'
;MQLTERHIIKSTEHRFAQIDELAFKSKNLYNAANYVIRQSFIYGWGYVSYNEMNRLMKSHEAYKAMPAKVSQQILMVLDKNWKSFFEAVKAYKVDSSKFTSRPKLPKYKDKVKG
;
A
#
# COMPACT_ATOMS: atom_id res chain seq x y z
N MET A 1 4.18 -29.60 12.57
CA MET A 1 4.16 -29.38 11.10
C MET A 1 2.81 -28.78 10.75
N GLN A 2 2.74 -27.51 10.31
CA GLN A 2 1.48 -26.93 9.84
C GLN A 2 1.30 -27.27 8.36
N LEU A 3 0.24 -28.02 8.04
CA LEU A 3 -0.16 -28.24 6.64
C LEU A 3 -0.79 -26.95 6.13
N THR A 4 -0.33 -26.47 4.98
CA THR A 4 -0.88 -25.28 4.33
C THR A 4 -1.38 -25.65 2.94
N GLU A 5 -2.55 -25.12 2.57
CA GLU A 5 -3.13 -25.26 1.24
C GLU A 5 -2.80 -24.03 0.39
N ARG A 6 -2.47 -24.25 -0.89
CA ARG A 6 -2.15 -23.19 -1.85
C ARG A 6 -3.11 -23.25 -3.03
N HIS A 7 -3.88 -22.19 -3.22
CA HIS A 7 -4.65 -21.97 -4.44
C HIS A 7 -3.87 -21.05 -5.39
N ILE A 8 -3.66 -21.49 -6.63
CA ILE A 8 -3.03 -20.70 -7.69
C ILE A 8 -4.09 -20.42 -8.74
N ILE A 9 -4.42 -19.15 -8.95
CA ILE A 9 -5.38 -18.74 -9.98
C ILE A 9 -4.62 -18.42 -11.26
N LYS A 10 -4.87 -19.20 -12.32
CA LYS A 10 -4.24 -19.01 -13.64
C LYS A 10 -5.03 -18.00 -14.47
N SER A 11 -4.37 -17.36 -15.45
CA SER A 11 -5.01 -16.46 -16.41
C SER A 11 -6.11 -17.10 -17.24
N THR A 12 -6.09 -18.42 -17.36
CA THR A 12 -7.10 -19.23 -18.08
C THR A 12 -8.37 -19.48 -17.27
N GLU A 13 -8.40 -19.16 -15.97
CA GLU A 13 -9.58 -19.38 -15.14
C GLU A 13 -10.60 -18.25 -15.29
N HIS A 14 -11.89 -18.60 -15.27
CA HIS A 14 -13.00 -17.65 -15.41
C HIS A 14 -12.98 -16.51 -14.37
N ARG A 15 -12.43 -16.75 -13.18
CA ARG A 15 -12.34 -15.77 -12.08
C ARG A 15 -11.17 -14.80 -12.24
N PHE A 16 -10.20 -15.11 -13.09
CA PHE A 16 -8.96 -14.35 -13.19
C PHE A 16 -9.21 -12.90 -13.56
N ALA A 17 -10.03 -12.65 -14.60
CA ALA A 17 -10.30 -11.31 -15.08
C ALA A 17 -10.87 -10.39 -13.98
N GLN A 18 -11.82 -10.91 -13.18
CA GLN A 18 -12.41 -10.15 -12.08
C GLN A 18 -11.40 -9.85 -10.96
N ILE A 19 -10.55 -10.82 -10.63
CA ILE A 19 -9.51 -10.66 -9.60
C ILE A 19 -8.44 -9.68 -10.04
N ASP A 20 -8.02 -9.76 -11.30
CA ASP A 20 -7.06 -8.84 -11.90
C ASP A 20 -7.59 -7.40 -11.91
N GLU A 21 -8.86 -7.20 -12.31
CA GLU A 21 -9.52 -5.89 -12.26
C GLU A 21 -9.56 -5.32 -10.84
N LEU A 22 -9.90 -6.14 -9.84
CA LEU A 22 -9.90 -5.73 -8.43
C LEU A 22 -8.49 -5.43 -7.91
N ALA A 23 -7.48 -6.21 -8.32
CA ALA A 23 -6.08 -5.94 -7.99
C ALA A 23 -5.61 -4.60 -8.58
N PHE A 24 -6.01 -4.30 -9.82
CA PHE A 24 -5.73 -3.03 -10.47
C PHE A 24 -6.39 -1.85 -9.73
N LYS A 25 -7.68 -1.93 -9.39
CA LYS A 25 -8.37 -0.92 -8.58
C LYS A 25 -7.70 -0.71 -7.21
N SER A 26 -7.25 -1.79 -6.58
CA SER A 26 -6.50 -1.75 -5.33
C SER A 26 -5.19 -0.96 -5.45
N LYS A 27 -4.42 -1.20 -6.52
CA LYS A 27 -3.19 -0.44 -6.81
C LYS A 27 -3.47 1.04 -7.01
N ASN A 28 -4.56 1.40 -7.67
CA ASN A 28 -4.93 2.80 -7.90
C ASN A 28 -5.19 3.53 -6.58
N LEU A 29 -5.96 2.93 -5.67
CA LEU A 29 -6.17 3.51 -4.35
C LEU A 29 -4.87 3.60 -3.55
N TYR A 30 -4.05 2.55 -3.57
CA TYR A 30 -2.75 2.56 -2.90
C TYR A 30 -1.86 3.69 -3.41
N ASN A 31 -1.78 3.88 -4.72
CA ASN A 31 -0.95 4.91 -5.35
C ASN A 31 -1.46 6.32 -5.07
N ALA A 32 -2.78 6.55 -5.15
CA ALA A 32 -3.40 7.84 -4.85
C ALA A 32 -3.14 8.25 -3.39
N ALA A 33 -3.40 7.33 -2.44
CA ALA A 33 -3.14 7.58 -1.03
C ALA A 33 -1.64 7.75 -0.73
N ASN A 34 -0.79 6.91 -1.31
CA ASN A 34 0.65 7.02 -1.13
C ASN A 34 1.19 8.32 -1.72
N TYR A 35 0.62 8.84 -2.80
CA TYR A 35 1.01 10.14 -3.35
C TYR A 35 0.84 11.24 -2.30
N VAL A 36 -0.33 11.32 -1.66
CA VAL A 36 -0.59 12.33 -0.62
C VAL A 36 0.42 12.24 0.52
N ILE A 37 0.65 11.03 1.06
CA ILE A 37 1.61 10.85 2.17
C ILE A 37 3.03 11.22 1.73
N ARG A 38 3.45 10.80 0.53
CA ARG A 38 4.78 11.11 -0.01
C ARG A 38 4.98 12.60 -0.18
N GLN A 39 4.02 13.32 -0.76
CA GLN A 39 4.12 14.78 -0.92
C GLN A 39 4.22 15.47 0.44
N SER A 40 3.31 15.14 1.37
CA SER A 40 3.33 15.67 2.74
C SER A 40 4.67 15.44 3.44
N PHE A 41 5.22 14.23 3.31
CA PHE A 41 6.48 13.88 3.94
C PHE A 41 7.68 14.59 3.30
N ILE A 42 7.73 14.67 1.97
CA ILE A 42 8.83 15.31 1.22
C ILE A 42 8.87 16.83 1.46
N TYR A 43 7.71 17.48 1.54
CA TYR A 43 7.61 18.92 1.81
C TYR A 43 7.64 19.29 3.30
N GLY A 44 7.81 18.31 4.20
CA GLY A 44 7.97 18.56 5.63
C GLY A 44 6.67 18.82 6.39
N TRP A 45 5.50 18.55 5.81
CA TRP A 45 4.19 18.66 6.48
C TRP A 45 3.89 17.47 7.40
N GLY A 46 4.74 16.47 7.40
CA GLY A 46 4.66 15.31 8.29
C GLY A 46 3.93 14.11 7.68
N TYR A 47 3.59 13.15 8.54
CA TYR A 47 2.91 11.91 8.18
C TYR A 47 1.40 12.04 8.35
N VAL A 48 0.64 11.66 7.32
CA VAL A 48 -0.82 11.56 7.38
C VAL A 48 -1.21 10.19 7.93
N SER A 49 -1.89 10.16 9.08
CA SER A 49 -2.31 8.93 9.74
C SER A 49 -3.34 8.15 8.91
N TYR A 50 -3.48 6.85 9.19
CA TYR A 50 -4.56 6.03 8.61
C TYR A 50 -5.95 6.68 8.72
N ASN A 51 -6.30 7.21 9.90
CA ASN A 51 -7.62 7.79 10.12
C ASN A 51 -7.86 9.04 9.28
N GLU A 52 -6.85 9.90 9.15
CA GLU A 52 -6.91 11.09 8.29
C GLU A 52 -6.98 10.69 6.81
N MET A 53 -6.14 9.74 6.39
CA MET A 53 -6.11 9.24 5.02
C MET A 53 -7.46 8.60 4.63
N ASN A 54 -8.06 7.83 5.54
CA ASN A 54 -9.38 7.23 5.32
C ASN A 54 -10.48 8.29 5.16
N ARG A 55 -10.44 9.36 5.97
CA ARG A 55 -11.37 10.49 5.81
C ARG A 55 -11.16 11.20 4.46
N LEU A 56 -9.91 11.48 4.10
CA LEU A 56 -9.54 12.16 2.86
C LEU A 56 -9.97 11.37 1.62
N MET A 57 -9.72 10.06 1.63
CA MET A 57 -9.97 9.19 0.48
C MET A 57 -11.44 8.79 0.33
N LYS A 58 -12.30 9.00 1.34
CA LYS A 58 -13.69 8.53 1.33
C LYS A 58 -14.51 9.03 0.13
N SER A 59 -14.22 10.24 -0.36
CA SER A 59 -14.88 10.83 -1.54
C SER A 59 -14.19 10.48 -2.87
N HIS A 60 -12.96 9.99 -2.83
CA HIS A 60 -12.11 9.74 -3.99
C HIS A 60 -12.62 8.58 -4.86
N GLU A 61 -12.51 8.70 -6.18
CA GLU A 61 -12.99 7.71 -7.15
C GLU A 61 -12.41 6.31 -6.89
N ALA A 62 -11.09 6.19 -6.71
CA ALA A 62 -10.41 4.94 -6.43
C ALA A 62 -10.88 4.26 -5.13
N TYR A 63 -11.33 5.03 -4.14
CA TYR A 63 -11.89 4.48 -2.90
C TYR A 63 -13.30 3.92 -3.15
N LYS A 64 -14.11 4.63 -3.93
CA LYS A 64 -15.48 4.24 -4.28
C LYS A 64 -15.55 3.12 -5.33
N ALA A 65 -14.47 2.87 -6.06
CA ALA A 65 -14.37 1.81 -7.06
C ALA A 65 -14.42 0.38 -6.47
N MET A 66 -14.35 0.25 -5.14
CA MET A 66 -14.37 -1.02 -4.41
C MET A 66 -15.27 -0.91 -3.17
N PRO A 67 -15.71 -2.04 -2.58
CA PRO A 67 -16.41 -2.03 -1.31
C PRO A 67 -15.60 -1.31 -0.23
N ALA A 68 -16.25 -0.44 0.55
CA ALA A 68 -15.57 0.43 1.52
C ALA A 68 -14.65 -0.32 2.49
N LYS A 69 -15.04 -1.53 2.91
CA LYS A 69 -14.21 -2.40 3.77
C LYS A 69 -12.88 -2.78 3.11
N VAL A 70 -12.90 -3.09 1.81
CA VAL A 70 -11.70 -3.44 1.04
C VAL A 70 -10.80 -2.21 0.89
N SER A 71 -11.39 -1.06 0.56
CA SER A 71 -10.68 0.23 0.46
C SER A 71 -9.97 0.59 1.77
N GLN A 72 -10.63 0.41 2.91
CA GLN A 72 -10.02 0.60 4.24
C GLN A 72 -8.83 -0.32 4.48
N GLN A 73 -8.93 -1.60 4.13
CA GLN A 73 -7.82 -2.55 4.28
C GLN A 73 -6.60 -2.14 3.45
N ILE A 74 -6.80 -1.62 2.24
CA ILE A 74 -5.70 -1.11 1.40
C ILE A 74 -5.01 0.07 2.08
N LEU A 75 -5.77 0.99 2.67
CA LEU A 75 -5.20 2.12 3.43
C LEU A 75 -4.48 1.67 4.71
N MET A 76 -4.97 0.62 5.39
CA MET A 76 -4.26 0.02 6.53
C MET A 76 -2.93 -0.62 6.12
N VAL A 77 -2.89 -1.32 4.98
CA VAL A 77 -1.64 -1.87 4.43
C VAL A 77 -0.65 -0.75 4.10
N LEU A 78 -1.12 0.34 3.51
CA LEU A 78 -0.29 1.52 3.26
C LEU A 78 0.28 2.10 4.56
N ASP A 79 -0.55 2.28 5.60
CA ASP A 79 -0.13 2.77 6.92
C ASP A 79 0.94 1.86 7.56
N LYS A 80 0.74 0.54 7.48
CA LYS A 80 1.74 -0.44 7.95
C LYS A 80 3.08 -0.29 7.21
N ASN A 81 3.05 -0.07 5.90
CA ASN A 81 4.26 0.10 5.09
C ASN A 81 5.03 1.37 5.49
N TRP A 82 4.33 2.47 5.77
CA TRP A 82 4.94 3.72 6.22
C TRP A 82 5.51 3.62 7.63
N LYS A 83 4.78 3.01 8.57
CA LYS A 83 5.30 2.72 9.91
C LYS A 83 6.56 1.87 9.87
N SER A 84 6.55 0.81 9.05
CA SER A 84 7.72 -0.05 8.86
C SER A 84 8.91 0.73 8.30
N PHE A 85 8.68 1.67 7.37
CA PHE A 85 9.72 2.57 6.88
C PHE A 85 10.30 3.45 7.99
N PHE A 86 9.46 4.05 8.84
CA PHE A 86 9.95 4.89 9.94
C PHE A 86 10.79 4.10 10.95
N GLU A 87 10.35 2.90 11.32
CA GLU A 87 11.12 2.02 12.20
C GLU A 87 12.44 1.60 11.56
N ALA A 88 12.44 1.27 10.27
CA ALA A 88 13.68 0.97 9.53
C ALA A 88 14.64 2.17 9.53
N VAL A 89 14.14 3.40 9.34
CA VAL A 89 14.96 4.62 9.39
C VAL A 89 15.56 4.83 10.78
N LYS A 90 14.79 4.61 11.85
CA LYS A 90 15.30 4.70 13.23
C LYS A 90 16.41 3.67 13.47
N ALA A 91 16.16 2.41 13.12
CA ALA A 91 17.12 1.32 13.27
C ALA A 91 18.41 1.57 12.45
N TYR A 92 18.28 2.08 11.22
CA TYR A 92 19.42 2.43 10.36
C TYR A 92 20.29 3.54 10.96
N LYS A 93 19.68 4.53 11.64
CA LYS A 93 20.42 5.59 12.34
C LYS A 93 21.22 5.08 13.54
N VAL A 94 20.71 4.05 14.22
CA VAL A 94 21.39 3.43 15.36
C VAL A 94 22.53 2.53 14.88
N ASP A 95 22.27 1.70 13.88
CA ASP A 95 23.24 0.75 13.34
C ASP A 95 22.98 0.51 11.85
N SER A 96 23.78 1.18 11.03
CA SER A 96 23.69 1.06 9.58
C SER A 96 24.25 -0.25 9.02
N SER A 97 25.07 -0.97 9.78
CA SER A 97 25.69 -2.24 9.34
C SER A 97 24.68 -3.37 9.17
N LYS A 98 23.54 -3.28 9.86
CA LYS A 98 22.40 -4.21 9.73
C LYS A 98 21.63 -4.08 8.41
N PHE A 99 21.98 -3.12 7.57
CA PHE A 99 21.26 -2.81 6.34
C PHE A 99 22.20 -2.81 5.14
N THR A 100 21.74 -3.38 4.03
CA THR A 100 22.48 -3.32 2.76
C THR A 100 22.46 -1.94 2.13
N SER A 101 21.45 -1.12 2.46
CA SER A 101 21.33 0.26 2.01
C SER A 101 20.39 1.05 2.91
N ARG A 102 20.43 2.38 2.79
CA ARG A 102 19.50 3.27 3.50
C ARG A 102 18.03 2.91 3.16
N PRO A 103 17.14 2.80 4.17
CA PRO A 103 15.73 2.59 3.95
C PRO A 103 15.12 3.62 3.00
N LYS A 104 14.29 3.14 2.07
CA LYS A 104 13.68 3.97 1.02
C LYS A 104 12.19 4.13 1.27
N LEU A 105 11.64 5.27 0.86
CA LEU A 105 10.22 5.56 0.96
C LEU A 105 9.37 4.47 0.27
N PRO A 106 8.16 4.17 0.78
CA PRO A 106 7.20 3.29 0.11
C PRO A 106 6.98 3.72 -1.35
N LYS A 107 7.26 2.80 -2.28
CA LYS A 107 7.17 3.05 -3.72
C LYS A 107 5.72 2.98 -4.20
N TYR A 108 5.45 3.61 -5.33
CA TYR A 108 4.23 3.36 -6.09
C TYR A 108 4.22 1.93 -6.63
N LYS A 109 3.02 1.36 -6.74
CA LYS A 109 2.74 0.12 -7.48
C LYS A 109 2.75 0.41 -8.97
N ASP A 110 2.96 -0.64 -9.76
CA ASP A 110 2.89 -0.57 -11.22
C ASP A 110 1.55 0.02 -11.67
N LYS A 111 1.58 0.90 -12.67
CA LYS A 111 0.42 1.65 -13.18
C LYS A 111 -0.31 0.95 -14.31
N VAL A 112 0.32 -0.04 -14.94
CA VAL A 112 -0.15 -0.67 -16.17
C VAL A 112 -0.48 -2.14 -15.94
N LYS A 113 0.30 -2.85 -15.13
CA LYS A 113 0.12 -4.28 -14.89
C LYS A 113 -0.55 -4.55 -13.54
N GLY A 114 -1.54 -5.45 -13.54
CA GLY A 114 -2.16 -6.10 -12.37
C GLY A 114 -1.24 -7.11 -11.69
#